data_AF-Q26E59-F1
#
_entry.id   AF-Q26E59-F1
#
_cell.length_a   1.000
_cell.length_b   1.000
_cell.length_c   1.000
_cell.angle_alpha   90.00
_cell.angle_beta   90.00
_cell.angle_gamma   90.00
#
_symmetry.space_group_name_H-M   'P 1'
#
loop_
_entity.id
_entity.type
_entity.pdbx_description
1 polymer ?
#
loop_
_entity_poly.entity_id
_entity_poly.type
_entity_poly.pdbx_seq_one_letter_code
_entity_poly.pdbx_strand_id
1 'polypeptide(L)'
;MKHAEKISNKNGNWYIVEIIEKCEPVERNEKQELRRVTTWGNHHLIKADSPEKAFDKSVKLGKEAEYKFTNTDKIEMEWIFVGIGELLPIYEDIEDGAELMWNDYGFISNRRTMKMPYKKKELMKLIKQKQQPKK
;
A
#
# COMPACT_ATOMS: atom_id res chain seq x y z
N MET A 1 6.03 26.78 -19.40
CA MET A 1 5.00 25.87 -18.87
C MET A 1 5.69 24.56 -18.53
N LYS A 2 5.62 24.10 -17.27
CA LYS A 2 6.28 22.85 -16.87
C LYS A 2 5.58 21.70 -17.57
N HIS A 3 6.29 20.96 -18.42
CA HIS A 3 5.79 19.71 -18.98
C HIS A 3 5.43 18.77 -17.83
N ALA A 4 4.18 18.36 -17.73
CA ALA A 4 3.76 17.39 -16.72
C ALA A 4 4.44 16.04 -17.01
N GLU A 5 5.01 15.45 -15.97
CA GLU A 5 5.70 14.16 -15.93
C GLU A 5 4.73 13.00 -16.19
N LYS A 6 4.35 12.79 -17.45
CA LYS A 6 3.40 11.76 -17.85
C LYS A 6 4.05 10.38 -17.94
N ILE A 7 3.51 9.39 -17.23
CA ILE A 7 3.83 7.98 -17.48
C ILE A 7 2.77 7.43 -18.44
N SER A 8 3.18 7.15 -19.68
CA SER A 8 2.32 6.52 -20.68
C SER A 8 1.95 5.09 -20.24
N ASN A 9 0.65 4.81 -20.21
CA ASN A 9 0.01 3.52 -19.97
C ASN A 9 -0.71 2.98 -21.22
N LYS A 10 -0.30 3.40 -22.42
CA LYS A 10 -0.81 2.88 -23.71
C LYS A 10 -0.91 1.34 -23.80
N ASN A 11 -0.05 0.62 -23.08
CA ASN A 11 0.00 -0.84 -23.10
C ASN A 11 -0.87 -1.50 -22.02
N GLY A 12 -1.57 -0.72 -21.17
CA GLY A 12 -2.39 -1.25 -20.08
C GLY A 12 -1.61 -2.15 -19.12
N ASN A 13 -0.33 -1.85 -18.91
CA ASN A 13 0.63 -2.77 -18.28
C ASN A 13 1.17 -2.24 -16.95
N TRP A 14 0.43 -1.31 -16.33
CA TRP A 14 0.67 -0.78 -15.00
C TRP A 14 -0.42 -1.23 -14.05
N TYR A 15 -0.01 -1.54 -12.81
CA TYR A 15 -0.86 -2.05 -11.75
C TYR A 15 -0.55 -1.32 -10.45
N ILE A 16 -1.56 -1.08 -9.64
CA ILE A 16 -1.40 -0.72 -8.22
C ILE A 16 -1.56 -1.99 -7.40
N VAL A 17 -0.62 -2.21 -6.48
CA VAL A 17 -0.58 -3.41 -5.66
C VAL A 17 -0.44 -3.03 -4.20
N GLU A 18 -1.32 -3.57 -3.36
CA GLU A 18 -1.17 -3.48 -1.90
C GLU A 18 -0.38 -4.70 -1.39
N ILE A 19 0.83 -4.46 -0.89
CA ILE A 19 1.65 -5.48 -0.23
C ILE A 19 1.35 -5.42 1.27
N ILE A 20 0.83 -6.52 1.83
CA ILE A 20 0.53 -6.63 3.27
C ILE A 20 1.76 -7.15 3.99
N GLU A 21 2.18 -6.39 4.99
CA GLU A 21 3.31 -6.72 5.86
C GLU A 21 2.88 -6.64 7.32
N LYS A 22 3.56 -7.41 8.18
CA LYS A 22 3.42 -7.31 9.62
C LYS A 22 4.77 -7.27 10.32
N CYS A 23 4.78 -6.68 11.50
CA CYS A 23 5.92 -6.68 12.41
C CYS A 23 5.50 -7.25 13.77
N GLU A 24 6.22 -8.27 14.23
CA GLU A 24 6.03 -8.91 15.53
C GLU A 24 7.37 -9.44 16.09
N PRO A 25 7.47 -9.73 17.39
CA PRO A 25 8.66 -10.36 17.97
C PRO A 25 8.99 -11.70 17.29
N VAL A 26 10.28 -12.02 17.17
CA VAL A 26 10.75 -13.34 16.70
C VAL A 26 10.30 -14.43 17.67
N GLU A 27 10.44 -14.20 18.96
CA GLU A 27 9.93 -15.09 20.00
C GLU A 27 8.45 -14.78 20.28
N ARG A 28 7.57 -15.64 19.77
CA ARG A 28 6.10 -15.44 19.78
C ARG A 28 5.37 -16.76 19.99
N ASN A 29 4.19 -16.70 20.62
CA ASN A 29 3.29 -17.85 20.73
C ASN A 29 2.44 -17.99 19.46
N GLU A 30 2.89 -18.82 18.53
CA GLU A 30 2.18 -19.03 17.26
C GLU A 30 0.80 -19.68 17.43
N LYS A 31 0.55 -20.39 18.55
CA LYS A 31 -0.76 -21.00 18.85
C LYS A 31 -1.80 -19.97 19.30
N GLN A 32 -1.38 -18.76 19.69
CA GLN A 32 -2.30 -17.69 20.05
C GLN A 32 -2.69 -16.91 18.80
N GLU A 33 -3.83 -17.27 18.21
CA GLU A 33 -4.34 -16.65 16.98
C GLU A 33 -4.73 -15.17 17.18
N LEU A 34 -5.28 -14.82 18.34
CA LEU A 34 -5.72 -13.45 18.66
C LEU A 34 -4.59 -12.54 19.19
N ARG A 35 -3.33 -12.93 19.04
CA ARG A 35 -2.21 -12.08 19.46
C ARG A 35 -2.18 -10.82 18.60
N ARG A 36 -1.74 -9.71 19.19
CA ARG A 36 -1.67 -8.43 18.49
C ARG A 36 -0.38 -8.36 17.70
N VAL A 37 -0.50 -8.03 16.42
CA VAL A 37 0.63 -7.73 15.52
C VAL A 37 0.44 -6.34 14.96
N THR A 38 1.52 -5.69 14.56
CA THR A 38 1.41 -4.43 13.82
C THR A 38 1.40 -4.75 12.33
N THR A 39 0.43 -4.22 11.58
CA THR A 39 0.22 -4.57 10.17
C THR A 39 0.12 -3.30 9.33
N TRP A 40 0.66 -3.35 8.11
CA TRP A 40 0.62 -2.26 7.14
C TRP A 40 0.26 -2.80 5.76
N GLY A 41 -0.42 -1.96 4.97
CA GLY A 41 -0.69 -2.17 3.55
C GLY A 41 0.09 -1.17 2.71
N ASN A 42 1.15 -1.62 2.05
CA ASN A 42 2.07 -0.80 1.28
C ASN A 42 1.68 -0.80 -0.21
N HIS A 43 1.17 0.32 -0.70
CA HIS A 43 0.75 0.45 -2.09
C HIS A 43 1.93 0.76 -3.01
N HIS A 44 2.10 -0.04 -4.06
CA HIS A 44 3.17 0.02 -5.04
C HIS A 44 2.64 0.13 -6.47
N LEU A 45 3.37 0.85 -7.32
CA LEU A 45 3.13 0.88 -8.76
C LEU A 45 4.02 -0.16 -9.44
N ILE A 46 3.41 -1.13 -10.13
CA ILE A 46 4.07 -2.28 -10.73
C ILE A 46 3.83 -2.29 -12.23
N LYS A 47 4.91 -2.36 -13.02
CA LYS A 47 4.83 -2.58 -14.47
C LYS A 47 4.97 -4.06 -14.80
N ALA A 48 4.01 -4.66 -15.49
CA ALA A 48 4.05 -6.06 -15.91
C ALA A 48 3.15 -6.33 -17.13
N ASP A 49 3.52 -7.30 -17.97
CA ASP A 49 2.76 -7.59 -19.19
C ASP A 49 1.45 -8.35 -18.95
N SER A 50 1.23 -8.85 -17.73
CA SER A 50 0.00 -9.53 -17.33
C SER A 50 -0.23 -9.39 -15.82
N PRO A 51 -1.47 -9.61 -15.33
CA PRO A 51 -1.77 -9.62 -13.91
C PRO A 51 -0.95 -10.65 -13.12
N GLU A 52 -0.69 -11.83 -13.68
CA GLU A 52 0.11 -12.88 -13.04
C GLU A 52 1.55 -12.42 -12.84
N LYS A 53 2.16 -11.82 -13.87
CA LYS A 53 3.51 -11.25 -13.75
C LYS A 53 3.56 -10.08 -12.77
N ALA A 54 2.48 -9.31 -12.65
CA ALA A 54 2.38 -8.24 -11.66
C ALA A 54 2.34 -8.83 -10.24
N PHE A 55 1.55 -9.87 -10.02
CA PHE A 55 1.48 -10.61 -8.76
C PHE A 55 2.84 -11.18 -8.36
N ASP A 56 3.51 -11.91 -9.27
CA ASP A 56 4.82 -12.52 -9.01
C ASP A 56 5.88 -11.49 -8.64
N LYS A 57 5.92 -10.37 -9.38
CA LYS A 57 6.81 -9.24 -9.06
C LYS A 57 6.53 -8.66 -7.69
N SER A 58 5.26 -8.55 -7.31
CA SER A 58 4.86 -7.97 -6.03
C SER A 58 5.18 -8.88 -4.85
N VAL A 59 4.96 -10.19 -5.00
CA VAL A 59 5.37 -11.20 -4.02
C VAL A 59 6.88 -11.18 -3.83
N LYS A 60 7.64 -11.05 -4.92
CA LYS A 60 9.10 -10.91 -4.84
C LYS A 60 9.50 -9.67 -4.04
N LEU A 61 8.91 -8.50 -4.34
CA LEU A 61 9.19 -7.26 -3.61
C LEU A 61 8.87 -7.38 -2.11
N GLY A 62 7.72 -7.96 -1.77
CA GLY A 62 7.33 -8.15 -0.37
C GLY A 62 8.31 -9.06 0.38
N LYS A 63 8.72 -10.19 -0.21
CA LYS A 63 9.71 -11.10 0.38
C LYS A 63 11.10 -10.48 0.52
N GLU A 64 11.54 -9.68 -0.46
CA GLU A 64 12.82 -8.96 -0.39
C GLU A 64 12.83 -7.87 0.70
N ALA A 65 11.67 -7.42 1.16
CA ALA A 65 11.51 -6.46 2.24
C ALA A 65 11.44 -7.11 3.63
N GLU A 66 11.50 -8.44 3.76
CA GLU A 66 11.55 -9.12 5.05
C GLU A 66 12.92 -8.94 5.71
N TYR A 67 12.94 -8.59 7.00
CA TYR A 67 14.18 -8.49 7.76
C TYR A 67 13.94 -8.57 9.27
N LYS A 68 15.00 -8.92 9.99
CA LYS A 68 15.03 -8.89 11.46
C LYS A 68 15.80 -7.69 11.96
N PHE A 69 15.39 -7.15 13.09
CA PHE A 69 16.07 -6.04 13.75
C PHE A 69 15.82 -6.08 15.25
N THR A 70 16.70 -5.46 16.02
CA THR A 70 16.47 -5.25 17.46
C THR A 70 15.85 -3.88 17.67
N ASN A 71 14.72 -3.81 18.36
CA ASN A 71 14.06 -2.55 18.65
C ASN A 71 14.71 -1.82 19.86
N THR A 72 14.18 -0.65 20.22
CA THR A 72 14.67 0.16 21.36
C THR A 72 14.55 -0.56 22.70
N ASP A 73 13.65 -1.54 22.81
CA ASP A 73 13.40 -2.32 24.02
C ASP A 73 14.27 -3.60 24.07
N LYS A 74 15.24 -3.74 23.16
CA LYS A 74 16.14 -4.89 23.03
C LYS A 74 15.42 -6.21 22.70
N ILE A 75 14.23 -6.11 22.09
CA ILE A 75 13.47 -7.25 21.58
C ILE A 75 13.85 -7.47 20.12
N GLU A 76 14.14 -8.72 19.74
CA GLU A 76 14.31 -9.10 18.34
C GLU A 76 12.94 -9.15 17.66
N MET A 77 12.78 -8.29 16.64
CA MET A 77 11.57 -8.11 15.87
C MET A 77 11.79 -8.61 14.45
N GLU A 78 10.71 -9.01 13.79
CA GLU A 78 10.72 -9.51 12.41
C GLU A 78 9.68 -8.75 11.59
N TRP A 79 10.10 -8.18 10.46
CA TRP A 79 9.22 -7.74 9.38
C TRP A 79 8.95 -8.92 8.46
N ILE A 80 7.67 -9.23 8.27
CA ILE A 80 7.18 -10.43 7.60
C ILE A 80 6.22 -10.01 6.49
N PHE A 81 6.45 -10.55 5.30
CA PHE A 81 5.52 -10.47 4.19
C PHE A 81 4.33 -11.41 4.45
N VAL A 82 3.12 -10.87 4.36
CA VAL A 82 1.89 -11.64 4.58
C VAL A 82 1.28 -12.07 3.26
N GLY A 83 1.22 -11.16 2.29
CA GLY A 83 0.54 -11.42 1.02
C GLY A 83 0.26 -10.16 0.21
N ILE A 84 -0.51 -10.33 -0.86
CA ILE A 84 -1.02 -9.24 -1.69
C ILE A 84 -2.49 -9.01 -1.31
N GLY A 85 -2.81 -7.80 -0.86
CA GLY A 85 -4.16 -7.39 -0.45
C GLY A 85 -5.03 -6.95 -1.63
N GLU A 86 -4.42 -6.22 -2.57
CA GLU A 86 -5.07 -5.70 -3.77
C GLU A 86 -4.13 -5.77 -4.97
N LEU A 87 -4.68 -6.01 -6.16
CA LEU A 87 -3.98 -5.98 -7.45
C LEU A 87 -4.93 -5.37 -8.49
N LEU A 88 -4.75 -4.08 -8.77
CA LEU A 88 -5.64 -3.30 -9.62
C LEU A 88 -4.90 -2.82 -10.87
N PRO A 89 -5.37 -3.14 -12.09
CA PRO A 89 -4.80 -2.55 -13.30
C PRO A 89 -5.12 -1.05 -13.36
N ILE A 90 -4.18 -0.26 -13.87
CA ILE A 90 -4.43 1.14 -14.23
C ILE A 90 -4.91 1.15 -15.68
N TYR A 91 -6.02 1.84 -15.94
CA TYR A 91 -6.63 1.90 -17.27
C TYR A 91 -6.23 3.15 -18.07
N GLU A 92 -5.88 4.22 -17.38
CA GLU A 92 -5.57 5.52 -17.97
C GLU A 92 -4.06 5.82 -17.92
N ASP A 93 -3.61 6.82 -18.67
CA ASP A 93 -2.25 7.32 -18.49
C ASP A 93 -2.13 8.02 -17.12
N ILE A 94 -0.98 7.88 -16.45
CA ILE A 94 -0.75 8.56 -15.17
C ILE A 94 -0.33 10.01 -15.46
N GLU A 95 -1.24 10.93 -15.16
CA GLU A 95 -1.07 12.37 -15.27
C GLU A 95 -1.86 13.10 -14.17
N ASP A 96 -1.75 14.43 -14.11
CA ASP A 96 -2.52 15.23 -13.14
C ASP A 96 -4.03 15.01 -13.35
N GLY A 97 -4.71 14.55 -12.31
CA GLY A 97 -6.14 14.24 -12.35
C GLY A 97 -6.51 12.82 -12.79
N ALA A 98 -5.54 11.96 -13.14
CA ALA A 98 -5.79 10.57 -13.54
C ALA A 98 -6.42 9.74 -12.40
N GLU A 99 -7.38 8.88 -12.74
CA GLU A 99 -7.93 7.90 -11.80
C GLU A 99 -6.95 6.73 -11.61
N LEU A 100 -6.63 6.44 -10.35
CA LEU A 100 -5.69 5.39 -9.99
C LEU A 100 -6.38 4.13 -9.45
N MET A 101 -7.43 4.31 -8.65
CA MET A 101 -8.17 3.22 -8.00
C MET A 101 -9.64 3.63 -7.91
N TRP A 102 -10.54 2.65 -8.04
CA TRP A 102 -11.96 2.81 -7.83
C TRP A 102 -12.47 1.72 -6.87
N ASN A 103 -13.36 2.10 -5.96
CA ASN A 103 -14.00 1.20 -5.02
C ASN A 103 -15.52 1.30 -5.12
N ASP A 104 -16.19 0.17 -5.35
CA ASP A 104 -17.64 0.07 -5.27
C ASP A 104 -18.09 -0.09 -3.81
N TYR A 105 -18.65 0.98 -3.23
CA TYR A 105 -19.24 0.91 -1.89
C TYR A 105 -20.66 0.32 -1.88
N GLY A 106 -21.22 0.00 -3.05
CA GLY A 106 -22.57 -0.55 -3.23
C GLY A 106 -23.69 0.44 -2.92
N PHE A 107 -24.90 -0.09 -2.77
CA PHE A 107 -26.11 0.69 -2.50
C PHE A 107 -26.22 1.07 -1.01
N ILE A 108 -25.56 2.16 -0.62
CA ILE A 108 -25.54 2.67 0.76
C ILE A 108 -26.39 3.94 0.95
N SER A 109 -26.82 4.18 2.20
CA SER A 109 -27.60 5.38 2.53
C SER A 109 -26.83 6.68 2.27
N ASN A 110 -27.52 7.72 1.78
CA ASN A 110 -26.95 9.06 1.61
C ASN A 110 -26.26 9.57 2.89
N ARG A 111 -26.84 9.29 4.07
CA ARG A 111 -26.24 9.70 5.35
C ARG A 111 -24.85 9.09 5.58
N ARG A 112 -24.61 7.85 5.14
CA ARG A 112 -23.29 7.20 5.22
C ARG A 112 -22.33 7.85 4.23
N THR A 113 -22.76 8.07 2.99
CA THR A 113 -21.96 8.73 1.94
C THR A 113 -21.50 10.12 2.38
N MET A 114 -22.40 10.93 2.93
CA MET A 114 -22.08 12.29 3.40
C MET A 114 -21.12 12.34 4.59
N LYS A 115 -20.81 11.19 5.23
CA LYS A 115 -19.82 11.07 6.31
C LYS A 115 -18.45 10.57 5.84
N MET A 116 -18.32 10.11 4.59
CA MET A 116 -17.05 9.58 4.08
C MET A 116 -15.97 10.66 3.91
N PRO A 117 -16.26 11.88 3.39
CA PRO A 117 -15.23 12.88 3.18
C PRO A 117 -14.75 13.52 4.48
N TYR A 118 -13.45 13.69 4.63
CA TYR A 118 -12.86 14.56 5.65
C TYR A 118 -13.11 16.04 5.31
N LYS A 119 -13.22 16.90 6.33
CA LYS A 119 -13.12 18.34 6.09
C LYS A 119 -11.69 18.70 5.72
N LYS A 120 -11.51 19.70 4.85
CA LYS A 120 -10.17 20.18 4.42
C LYS A 120 -9.19 20.38 5.58
N LYS A 121 -9.62 21.06 6.65
CA LYS A 121 -8.75 21.32 7.83
C LYS A 121 -8.36 20.05 8.58
N GLU A 122 -9.22 19.03 8.59
CA GLU A 122 -8.94 17.74 9.23
C GLU A 122 -7.96 16.95 8.35
N LEU A 123 -8.23 16.87 7.05
CA LEU A 123 -7.37 16.16 6.10
C LEU A 123 -5.94 16.71 6.09
N MET A 124 -5.78 18.04 6.08
CA MET A 124 -4.46 18.69 6.08
C MET A 124 -3.65 18.41 7.36
N LYS A 125 -4.29 18.06 8.48
CA LYS A 125 -3.60 17.67 9.72
C LYS A 125 -3.16 16.20 9.71
N LEU A 126 -3.83 15.36 8.92
CA LEU A 126 -3.52 13.92 8.83
C LEU A 126 -2.34 13.63 7.91
N ILE A 127 -2.07 14.51 6.94
CA ILE A 127 -0.94 14.39 6.02
C ILE A 127 0.37 14.51 6.82
N LYS A 128 1.05 13.38 7.01
CA LYS A 128 2.42 13.34 7.52
C LYS A 128 3.36 13.45 6.33
N GLN A 129 4.11 14.54 6.22
CA GLN A 129 5.18 14.63 5.22
C GLN A 129 6.25 13.61 5.58
N LYS A 130 6.67 12.80 4.58
CA LYS A 130 7.82 11.91 4.73
C LYS A 130 9.04 12.80 4.98
N GLN A 131 9.57 12.78 6.21
CA GLN A 131 10.80 13.51 6.51
C GLN A 131 11.89 12.91 5.62
N GLN A 132 12.48 13.72 4.74
CA GLN A 132 13.66 13.27 4.01
C GLN A 132 14.77 13.03 5.04
N PRO A 133 15.47 11.87 5.01
CA PRO A 133 16.61 11.68 5.87
C PRO A 133 17.58 12.84 5.65
N LYS A 134 17.93 13.55 6.73
CA LYS A 134 18.97 14.58 6.67
C LYS A 134 20.22 13.93 6.10
N LYS A 135 20.70 14.43 4.97
CA LYS A 135 21.99 14.05 4.38
C LYS A 135 23.12 14.43 5.33
#